data_AF-A0A3N9URR1-F1
#
_entry.id   AF-A0A3N9URR1-F1
#
_cell.length_a   1.000
_cell.length_b   1.000
_cell.length_c   1.000
_cell.angle_alpha   90.00
_cell.angle_beta   90.00
_cell.angle_gamma   90.00
#
_symmetry.space_group_name_H-M   'P 1'
#
loop_
_entity.id
_entity.type
_entity.pdbx_description
1 polymer ?
#
loop_
_entity_poly.entity_id
_entity_poly.type
_entity_poly.pdbx_seq_one_letter_code
_entity_poly.pdbx_strand_id
1 'polypeptide(L)'
;MRILTEKPLNAETPAEALRSWITANAFFFHRNQSEMKSAVSLGEWRLRIEGEVDAPGEFTFDEILRLPKAIAADTLECAGNGRGLLTVKASGNPWTIGGAGNAVWGGVWLKEVLQAAGLKESARHVAFEGLDEPLGSSRIKFI
;
A
#
# COMPACT_ATOMS: atom_id res chain seq x y z
N MET A 1 15.56 -11.43 6.28
CA MET A 1 15.40 -10.21 5.46
C MET A 1 16.53 -9.24 5.76
N ARG A 2 16.93 -8.39 4.80
CA ARG A 2 17.94 -7.34 5.05
C ARG A 2 17.22 -6.06 5.48
N ILE A 3 17.50 -5.57 6.69
CA ILE A 3 16.91 -4.33 7.21
C ILE A 3 17.71 -3.13 6.67
N LEU A 4 17.01 -2.16 6.08
CA LEU A 4 17.57 -0.90 5.58
C LEU A 4 17.41 0.23 6.59
N THR A 5 16.27 0.27 7.28
CA THR A 5 15.98 1.19 8.40
C THR A 5 15.12 0.46 9.42
N GLU A 6 15.33 0.72 10.71
CA GLU A 6 14.55 0.10 11.78
C GLU A 6 13.26 0.86 12.09
N LYS A 7 13.32 2.20 12.07
CA LYS A 7 12.20 3.09 12.42
C LYS A 7 12.12 4.27 11.45
N PRO A 8 11.14 4.27 10.52
CA PRO A 8 10.18 3.20 10.25
C PRO A 8 10.86 1.97 9.62
N LEU A 9 10.31 0.77 9.84
CA LEU A 9 10.88 -0.47 9.30
C LEU A 9 10.86 -0.45 7.77
N ASN A 10 12.03 -0.55 7.15
CA ASN A 10 12.16 -0.86 5.73
C ASN A 10 13.11 -2.05 5.59
N ALA A 11 12.67 -3.13 4.94
CA ALA A 11 13.46 -4.35 4.81
C ALA A 11 13.18 -5.07 3.50
N GLU A 12 14.21 -5.68 2.92
CA GLU A 12 14.16 -6.32 1.60
C GLU A 12 13.76 -7.81 1.68
N THR A 13 12.98 -8.24 0.70
CA THR A 13 12.78 -9.66 0.38
C THR A 13 14.14 -10.32 0.09
N PRO A 14 14.50 -11.45 0.74
CA PRO A 14 15.73 -12.17 0.43
C PRO A 14 15.72 -12.67 -1.03
N ALA A 15 16.88 -12.68 -1.68
CA ALA A 15 16.99 -13.08 -3.09
C ALA A 15 16.50 -14.52 -3.33
N GLU A 16 16.66 -15.40 -2.35
CA GLU A 16 16.18 -16.78 -2.39
C GLU A 16 14.65 -16.84 -2.42
N ALA A 17 13.98 -15.95 -1.69
CA ALA A 17 12.52 -15.89 -1.63
C ALA A 17 11.89 -15.32 -2.92
N LEU A 18 12.65 -14.55 -3.71
CA LEU A 18 12.23 -14.05 -5.03
C LEU A 18 12.23 -15.13 -6.12
N ARG A 19 12.79 -16.32 -5.85
CA ARG A 19 12.81 -17.44 -6.81
C ARG A 19 11.47 -18.17 -6.89
N SER A 20 10.60 -17.96 -5.91
CA SER A 20 9.23 -18.49 -5.91
C SER A 20 8.29 -17.54 -6.65
N TRP A 21 7.30 -18.08 -7.36
CA TRP A 21 6.28 -17.26 -8.03
C TRP A 21 5.49 -16.41 -7.03
N ILE A 22 5.16 -16.99 -5.86
CA ILE A 22 4.53 -16.27 -4.75
C ILE A 22 5.56 -16.11 -3.63
N THR A 23 5.81 -14.87 -3.25
CA THR A 23 6.65 -14.52 -2.10
C THR A 23 5.86 -14.79 -0.82
N ALA A 24 6.39 -15.63 0.07
CA ALA A 24 5.73 -15.89 1.35
C ALA A 24 5.62 -14.61 2.19
N ASN A 25 4.51 -14.44 2.92
CA ASN A 25 4.24 -13.22 3.70
C ASN A 25 5.38 -12.87 4.67
N ALA A 26 6.03 -13.87 5.28
CA ALA A 26 7.16 -13.68 6.20
C ALA A 26 8.43 -13.09 5.53
N PHE A 27 8.46 -13.07 4.20
CA PHE A 27 9.57 -12.56 3.40
C PHE A 27 9.18 -11.41 2.47
N PHE A 28 7.91 -11.00 2.43
CA PHE A 28 7.48 -9.87 1.62
C PHE A 28 8.13 -8.58 2.13
N PHE A 29 8.67 -7.76 1.24
CA PHE A 29 9.41 -6.55 1.64
C PHE A 29 8.54 -5.59 2.47
N HIS A 30 9.16 -4.92 3.44
CA HIS A 30 8.53 -3.87 4.22
C HIS A 30 8.97 -2.52 3.68
N ARG A 31 8.04 -1.65 3.28
CA ARG A 31 8.33 -0.25 2.95
C ARG A 31 7.38 0.65 3.72
N ASN A 32 7.89 1.28 4.78
CA ASN A 32 7.11 2.17 5.65
C ASN A 32 7.69 3.59 5.66
N GLN A 33 6.81 4.58 5.57
CA GLN A 33 7.14 6.01 5.50
C GLN A 33 7.16 6.63 6.91
N SER A 34 6.34 6.09 7.80
CA SER A 34 6.28 6.40 9.22
C SER A 34 5.92 5.15 10.02
N GLU A 35 5.83 5.28 11.33
CA GLU A 35 5.42 4.20 12.23
C GLU A 35 3.90 4.28 12.47
N MET A 36 3.22 3.13 12.36
CA MET A 36 1.86 3.00 12.86
C MET A 36 1.89 3.08 14.38
N LYS A 37 1.17 4.04 14.97
CA LYS A 37 1.17 4.27 16.42
C LYS A 37 0.48 3.16 17.20
N SER A 38 -0.58 2.60 16.65
CA SER A 38 -1.36 1.53 17.27
C SER A 38 -2.04 0.65 16.22
N ALA A 39 -2.28 -0.60 16.57
CA ALA A 39 -3.17 -1.46 15.79
C ALA A 39 -4.60 -0.92 15.88
N VAL A 40 -5.37 -1.10 14.81
CA VAL A 40 -6.79 -0.74 14.76
C VAL A 40 -7.63 -2.01 14.79
N SER A 41 -8.63 -2.05 15.68
CA SER A 41 -9.60 -3.13 15.73
C SER A 41 -10.51 -3.09 14.49
N LEU A 42 -10.73 -4.24 13.85
CA LEU A 42 -11.59 -4.31 12.66
C LEU A 42 -13.05 -3.91 12.93
N GLY A 43 -13.53 -4.05 14.18
CA GLY A 43 -14.88 -3.58 14.56
C GLY A 43 -15.00 -2.06 14.67
N GLU A 44 -13.89 -1.38 14.94
CA GLU A 44 -13.81 0.09 15.05
C GLU A 44 -13.38 0.73 13.72
N TRP A 45 -12.71 -0.03 12.86
CA TRP A 45 -12.25 0.45 11.56
C TRP A 45 -13.42 0.90 10.67
N ARG A 46 -13.20 1.99 9.94
CA ARG A 46 -14.13 2.56 8.97
C ARG A 46 -13.37 2.96 7.71
N LEU A 47 -13.90 2.62 6.54
CA LEU A 47 -13.48 3.20 5.26
C LEU A 47 -14.41 4.34 4.91
N ARG A 48 -13.91 5.58 5.06
CA ARG A 48 -14.63 6.78 4.66
C ARG A 48 -14.50 7.03 3.15
N ILE A 49 -15.62 7.30 2.51
CA ILE A 49 -15.73 7.67 1.09
C ILE A 49 -16.40 9.03 1.00
N GLU A 50 -15.75 9.98 0.33
CA GLU A 50 -16.21 11.35 0.17
C GLU A 50 -15.77 11.96 -1.18
N GLY A 51 -16.10 13.23 -1.42
CA GLY A 51 -15.76 13.94 -2.66
C GLY A 51 -16.82 13.79 -3.74
N GLU A 52 -16.41 13.38 -4.94
CA GLU A 52 -17.26 13.30 -6.15
C GLU A 52 -18.14 12.03 -6.17
N VAL A 53 -18.96 11.87 -5.14
CA VAL A 53 -19.92 10.77 -4.96
C VAL A 53 -21.29 11.33 -4.57
N ASP A 54 -22.36 10.58 -4.86
CA ASP A 54 -23.74 10.96 -4.52
C ASP A 54 -24.08 10.67 -3.05
N ALA A 55 -23.52 9.60 -2.48
CA ALA A 55 -23.73 9.18 -1.11
C ALA A 55 -22.39 9.06 -0.36
N PRO A 56 -21.81 10.18 0.11
CA PRO A 56 -20.64 10.13 0.98
C PRO A 56 -20.99 9.42 2.29
N GLY A 57 -20.06 8.65 2.83
CA GLY A 57 -20.33 7.83 4.01
C GLY A 57 -19.15 6.95 4.40
N GLU A 58 -19.42 5.97 5.26
CA GLU A 58 -18.40 5.06 5.78
C GLU A 58 -18.85 3.61 5.61
N PHE A 59 -17.91 2.72 5.29
CA PHE A 59 -18.10 1.28 5.32
C PHE A 59 -17.41 0.69 6.55
N THR A 60 -18.13 -0.14 7.28
CA THR A 60 -17.53 -1.04 8.28
C THR A 60 -16.74 -2.16 7.59
N PHE A 61 -15.83 -2.81 8.32
CA PHE A 61 -15.11 -3.96 7.78
C PHE A 61 -16.06 -5.10 7.36
N ASP A 62 -17.12 -5.35 8.14
CA ASP A 62 -18.12 -6.38 7.82
C ASP A 62 -18.91 -6.08 6.54
N GLU A 63 -19.22 -4.81 6.26
CA GLU A 63 -19.87 -4.42 5.01
C GLU A 63 -18.95 -4.64 3.81
N ILE A 64 -17.65 -4.34 3.94
CA ILE A 64 -16.65 -4.66 2.90
C ILE A 64 -16.61 -6.17 2.63
N LEU A 65 -16.63 -7.01 3.67
CA LEU A 65 -16.61 -8.47 3.52
C LEU A 65 -17.86 -9.05 2.83
N ARG A 66 -18.98 -8.30 2.78
CA ARG A 66 -20.21 -8.72 2.08
C ARG A 66 -20.21 -8.39 0.59
N LEU A 67 -19.30 -7.53 0.14
CA LEU A 67 -19.15 -7.22 -1.28
C LEU A 67 -18.54 -8.41 -2.05
N PRO A 68 -18.71 -8.47 -3.39
CA PRO A 68 -18.14 -9.54 -4.20
C PRO A 68 -16.62 -9.65 -4.02
N LYS A 69 -16.16 -10.85 -3.64
CA LYS A 69 -14.75 -11.12 -3.44
C LYS A 69 -13.98 -11.06 -4.76
N ALA A 70 -12.91 -10.27 -4.77
CA ALA A 70 -11.90 -10.22 -5.81
C ALA A 70 -10.63 -10.95 -5.36
N ILE A 71 -9.97 -11.62 -6.31
CA ILE A 71 -8.67 -12.27 -6.11
C ILE A 71 -7.78 -11.95 -7.31
N ALA A 72 -6.56 -11.49 -7.05
CA ALA A 72 -5.59 -11.19 -8.11
C ALA A 72 -4.16 -11.56 -7.65
N ALA A 73 -3.34 -12.03 -8.58
CA ALA A 73 -1.93 -12.30 -8.33
C ALA A 73 -1.12 -11.14 -8.93
N ASP A 74 -0.60 -10.26 -8.07
CA ASP A 74 0.07 -9.03 -8.50
C ASP A 74 1.38 -8.82 -7.75
N THR A 75 2.35 -8.27 -8.47
CA THR A 75 3.65 -7.87 -7.93
C THR A 75 3.57 -6.44 -7.44
N LEU A 76 4.01 -6.20 -6.20
CA LEU A 76 4.32 -4.86 -5.73
C LEU A 76 5.83 -4.65 -5.80
N GLU A 77 6.23 -3.53 -6.38
CA GLU A 77 7.62 -3.10 -6.48
C GLU A 77 7.77 -1.67 -5.98
N CYS A 78 8.75 -1.45 -5.12
CA CYS A 78 9.14 -0.11 -4.71
C CYS A 78 9.80 0.60 -5.88
N ALA A 79 9.40 1.85 -6.17
CA ALA A 79 10.09 2.69 -7.15
C ALA A 79 11.59 2.89 -6.86
N GLY A 80 12.03 2.59 -5.63
CA GLY A 80 13.43 2.62 -5.23
C GLY A 80 14.19 1.31 -5.41
N ASN A 81 13.55 0.23 -5.89
CA ASN A 81 14.22 -1.06 -6.12
C ASN A 81 15.41 -0.84 -7.08
N GLY A 82 16.56 -1.45 -6.78
CA GLY A 82 17.81 -1.24 -7.52
C GLY A 82 18.59 0.02 -7.17
N ARG A 83 18.09 0.94 -6.32
CA ARG A 83 18.79 2.20 -5.99
C ARG A 83 20.22 2.01 -5.50
N GLY A 84 20.46 1.00 -4.67
CA GLY A 84 21.78 0.68 -4.14
C GLY A 84 22.79 0.26 -5.23
N LEU A 85 22.30 -0.22 -6.38
CA LEU A 85 23.08 -0.69 -7.52
C LEU A 85 23.46 0.43 -8.50
N LEU A 86 22.92 1.65 -8.33
CA LEU A 86 23.29 2.79 -9.15
C LEU A 86 24.78 3.13 -9.00
N THR A 87 25.43 3.44 -10.13
CA THR A 87 26.82 3.94 -10.18
C THR A 87 26.93 5.29 -9.48
N VAL A 88 26.02 6.22 -9.79
CA VAL A 88 25.88 7.50 -9.10
C VAL A 88 24.88 7.32 -7.97
N LYS A 89 25.33 7.51 -6.72
CA LYS A 89 24.48 7.29 -5.55
C LYS A 89 23.38 8.35 -5.47
N ALA A 90 22.14 7.87 -5.38
CA ALA A 90 20.95 8.68 -5.14
C ALA A 90 20.54 8.60 -3.66
N SER A 91 19.84 9.62 -3.17
CA SER A 91 19.31 9.66 -1.81
C SER A 91 18.18 8.65 -1.60
N GLY A 92 17.98 8.28 -0.33
CA GLY A 92 16.95 7.33 0.10
C GLY A 92 17.50 5.93 0.41
N ASN A 93 16.61 5.01 0.77
CA ASN A 93 17.00 3.66 1.20
C ASN A 93 17.76 2.91 0.08
N PRO A 94 18.91 2.29 0.38
CA PRO A 94 19.77 1.68 -0.64
C PRO A 94 19.29 0.27 -1.02
N TRP A 95 18.07 0.17 -1.57
CA TRP A 95 17.49 -1.10 -2.01
C TRP A 95 18.40 -1.80 -3.05
N THR A 96 18.60 -3.10 -2.89
CA THR A 96 19.20 -3.97 -3.90
C THR A 96 18.12 -4.50 -4.84
N ILE A 97 17.83 -5.80 -4.84
CA ILE A 97 16.83 -6.41 -5.72
C ILE A 97 15.55 -6.81 -4.98
N GLY A 98 15.56 -6.70 -3.65
CA GLY A 98 14.49 -7.19 -2.78
C GLY A 98 13.45 -6.15 -2.42
N GLY A 99 13.40 -5.00 -3.11
CA GLY A 99 12.33 -4.02 -3.00
C GLY A 99 11.07 -4.42 -3.78
N ALA A 100 10.78 -5.73 -3.87
CA ALA A 100 9.66 -6.29 -4.61
C ALA A 100 9.16 -7.59 -3.99
N GLY A 101 7.92 -7.97 -4.33
CA GLY A 101 7.31 -9.25 -3.97
C GLY A 101 6.01 -9.49 -4.74
N ASN A 102 5.71 -10.75 -5.04
CA ASN A 102 4.49 -11.15 -5.76
C ASN A 102 3.58 -11.95 -4.82
N ALA A 103 2.31 -11.57 -4.72
CA ALA A 103 1.36 -12.20 -3.81
C ALA A 103 0.00 -12.42 -4.46
N VAL A 104 -0.79 -13.34 -3.90
CA VAL A 104 -2.21 -13.50 -4.22
C VAL A 104 -3.00 -12.63 -3.25
N TRP A 105 -3.52 -11.52 -3.73
CA TRP A 105 -4.32 -10.55 -3.00
C TRP A 105 -5.78 -10.97 -2.98
N GLY A 106 -6.43 -10.81 -1.83
CA GLY A 106 -7.87 -11.03 -1.66
C GLY A 106 -8.52 -9.79 -1.08
N GLY A 107 -9.63 -9.36 -1.66
CA GLY A 107 -10.34 -8.15 -1.22
C GLY A 107 -11.60 -7.91 -2.04
N VAL A 108 -11.88 -6.64 -2.30
CA VAL A 108 -13.00 -6.17 -3.14
C VAL A 108 -12.46 -5.26 -4.23
N TRP A 109 -13.09 -5.26 -5.40
CA TRP A 109 -12.73 -4.27 -6.42
C TRP A 109 -13.14 -2.88 -5.95
N LEU A 110 -12.24 -1.89 -6.08
CA LEU A 110 -12.54 -0.49 -5.75
C LEU A 110 -13.79 0.02 -6.47
N LYS A 111 -14.04 -0.47 -7.70
CA LYS A 111 -15.25 -0.18 -8.47
C LYS A 111 -16.53 -0.47 -7.68
N GLU A 112 -16.61 -1.59 -6.97
CA GLU A 112 -17.81 -1.99 -6.21
C GLU A 112 -18.09 -0.98 -5.10
N VAL A 113 -17.04 -0.56 -4.38
CA VAL A 113 -17.15 0.45 -3.30
C VAL A 113 -17.58 1.81 -3.86
N LEU A 114 -16.95 2.26 -4.96
CA LEU A 114 -17.28 3.54 -5.58
C LEU A 114 -18.67 3.54 -6.22
N GLN A 115 -19.13 2.42 -6.78
CA GLN A 115 -20.48 2.27 -7.30
C GLN A 115 -21.52 2.32 -6.17
N ALA A 116 -21.25 1.65 -5.04
CA ALA A 116 -22.13 1.71 -3.87
C ALA A 116 -22.26 3.14 -3.31
N ALA A 117 -21.20 3.95 -3.39
CA ALA A 117 -21.23 5.37 -3.01
C ALA A 117 -21.85 6.30 -4.08
N GLY A 118 -22.13 5.81 -5.30
CA GLY A 118 -22.62 6.62 -6.41
C GLY A 118 -21.56 7.57 -6.98
N LEU A 119 -20.46 7.03 -7.50
CA LEU A 119 -19.41 7.81 -8.17
C LEU A 119 -19.99 8.69 -9.30
N LYS A 120 -19.73 9.99 -9.24
CA LYS A 120 -20.19 10.96 -10.23
C LYS A 120 -19.32 10.95 -11.49
N GLU A 121 -19.91 11.25 -12.64
CA GLU A 121 -19.20 11.38 -13.92
C GLU A 121 -18.18 12.54 -13.94
N SER A 122 -18.32 13.51 -13.02
CA SER A 122 -17.35 14.59 -12.80
C SER A 122 -16.04 14.12 -12.17
N ALA A 123 -15.99 12.93 -11.55
CA ALA A 123 -14.78 12.42 -10.92
C ALA A 123 -13.65 12.22 -11.93
N ARG A 124 -12.42 12.55 -11.53
CA ARG A 124 -11.20 12.44 -12.38
C ARG A 124 -10.09 11.63 -11.74
N HIS A 125 -9.99 11.69 -10.42
CA HIS A 125 -8.98 11.00 -9.63
C HIS A 125 -9.61 10.44 -8.36
N VAL A 126 -9.01 9.37 -7.84
CA VAL A 126 -9.31 8.84 -6.51
C VAL A 126 -8.05 9.01 -5.67
N ALA A 127 -8.18 9.71 -4.55
CA ALA A 127 -7.11 9.84 -3.57
C ALA A 127 -7.31 8.79 -2.47
N PHE A 128 -6.20 8.34 -1.88
CA PHE A 128 -6.19 7.38 -0.78
C PHE A 128 -5.41 7.96 0.37
N GLU A 129 -5.98 7.87 1.57
CA GLU A 129 -5.34 8.29 2.81
C GLU A 129 -5.23 7.08 3.75
N GLY A 130 -4.03 6.88 4.29
CA GLY A 130 -3.75 5.89 5.32
C GLY A 130 -4.02 6.44 6.71
N LEU A 131 -3.94 5.56 7.71
CA LEU A 131 -4.01 5.94 9.13
C LEU A 131 -2.65 6.36 9.69
N ASP A 132 -1.58 6.25 8.90
CA ASP A 132 -0.23 6.60 9.28
C ASP A 132 -0.04 8.12 9.28
N GLU A 133 0.70 8.62 10.28
CA GLU A 133 1.01 10.06 10.35
C GLU A 133 2.34 10.34 9.65
N PRO A 134 2.41 11.37 8.78
CA PRO A 134 3.64 11.72 8.09
C PRO A 134 4.68 12.28 9.08
N LEU A 135 5.94 11.86 8.95
CA LEU A 135 7.06 12.39 9.75
C LEU A 135 7.47 13.82 9.36
N GLY A 136 6.84 14.41 8.34
CA GLY A 136 7.09 15.75 7.84
C GLY A 136 6.45 15.98 6.47
N SER A 137 6.62 17.18 5.91
CA SER A 137 6.20 17.46 4.54
C SER A 137 7.27 17.06 3.53
N SER A 138 6.87 16.54 2.37
CA SER A 138 7.80 16.13 1.32
C SER A 138 8.64 17.30 0.78
N ARG A 139 8.17 18.55 0.96
CA ARG A 139 8.73 19.78 0.37
C ARG A 139 8.92 19.69 -1.15
N ILE A 140 8.30 18.70 -1.80
CA ILE A 140 8.27 18.54 -3.24
C ILE A 140 7.16 19.45 -3.74
N LYS A 141 7.52 20.41 -4.58
CA LYS A 141 6.54 21.12 -5.40
C LYS A 141 6.20 20.21 -6.57
N PHE A 142 5.01 19.62 -6.54
CA PHE A 142 4.45 19.05 -7.76
C PHE A 142 4.17 20.22 -8.72
N ILE A 143 4.77 20.14 -9.90
CA ILE A 143 4.62 21.12 -10.99
C ILE A 143 3.32 20.83 -11.73
#